data_AF-A0A536U842-F1
#
_entry.id   AF-A0A536U842-F1
#
_cell.length_a   1.000
_cell.length_b   1.000
_cell.length_c   1.000
_cell.angle_alpha   90.00
_cell.angle_beta   90.00
_cell.angle_gamma   90.00
#
_symmetry.space_group_name_H-M   'P 1'
#
loop_
_entity.id
_entity.type
_entity.pdbx_description
1 polymer ?
#
loop_
_entity_poly.entity_id
_entity_poly.type
_entity_poly.pdbx_seq_one_letter_code
_entity_poly.pdbx_strand_id
1 'polypeptide(L)'
;MKKKKLKIRSWLRQLGPGLVTGAADDDPSGIATYSQAGAKFGYELGWTVVLTYPLMVAVQIISASLGRVTGRGLADNIRENFPAPVLYALVIMLLVANTINVAADVAAMGQSLQLVVGGPVHLYAVGFGVVCLALEIYLPYRRYVTYLKWLTLVLFAYVAVALAANVSWSAVLSGIVWPRVPLSSDMLTVIVAVFGTTISPYLFFWQAALEVEEVEANPKAHALKQSPSQAPSQLRRIDIDTYVGM
;
A
#
# COMPACT_ATOMS: atom_id res chain seq x y z
N MET A 1 10.36 -40.19 -5.77
CA MET A 1 9.40 -39.07 -5.87
C MET A 1 9.53 -38.01 -4.74
N LYS A 2 10.73 -37.51 -4.40
CA LYS A 2 10.95 -36.57 -3.27
C LYS A 2 11.52 -35.17 -3.65
N LYS A 3 11.30 -34.68 -4.89
CA LYS A 3 11.86 -33.38 -5.35
C LYS A 3 10.87 -32.22 -5.54
N LYS A 4 9.55 -32.40 -5.32
CA LYS A 4 8.54 -31.34 -5.58
C LYS A 4 8.12 -30.49 -4.36
N LYS A 5 8.40 -30.90 -3.11
CA LYS A 5 7.93 -30.17 -1.90
C LYS A 5 8.82 -29.01 -1.44
N LEU A 6 10.00 -28.80 -2.03
CA LEU A 6 10.95 -27.73 -1.63
C LEU A 6 10.81 -26.42 -2.43
N LYS A 7 10.19 -26.43 -3.61
CA LYS A 7 10.02 -25.20 -4.43
C LYS A 7 8.92 -24.26 -3.92
N ILE A 8 7.82 -24.80 -3.37
CA ILE A 8 6.68 -23.98 -2.91
C ILE A 8 7.06 -23.13 -1.68
N ARG A 9 7.95 -23.63 -0.80
CA ARG A 9 8.46 -22.87 0.35
C ARG A 9 9.32 -21.66 -0.04
N SER A 10 9.87 -21.64 -1.25
CA SER A 10 10.66 -20.51 -1.77
C SER A 10 9.77 -19.37 -2.26
N TRP A 11 8.64 -19.69 -2.88
CA TRP A 11 7.76 -18.71 -3.53
C TRP A 11 7.01 -17.85 -2.50
N LEU A 12 6.50 -18.46 -1.42
CA LEU A 12 5.88 -17.72 -0.29
C LEU A 12 6.88 -16.90 0.54
N ARG A 13 8.17 -17.23 0.51
CA ARG A 13 9.25 -16.41 1.09
C ARG A 13 9.72 -15.29 0.15
N GLN A 14 9.29 -15.32 -1.11
CA GLN A 14 9.62 -14.38 -2.18
C GLN A 14 8.43 -13.50 -2.57
N LEU A 15 7.41 -13.39 -1.71
CA LEU A 15 6.52 -12.23 -1.79
C LEU A 15 7.40 -11.01 -1.54
N GLY A 16 7.73 -10.30 -2.62
CA GLY A 16 8.73 -9.25 -2.61
C GLY A 16 8.20 -7.98 -1.95
N PRO A 17 9.09 -6.99 -1.78
CA PRO A 17 8.73 -5.67 -1.26
C PRO A 17 7.49 -5.07 -1.92
N GLY A 18 7.35 -5.19 -3.25
CA GLY A 18 6.21 -4.67 -4.00
C GLY A 18 4.86 -5.26 -3.58
N LEU A 19 4.77 -6.57 -3.37
CA LEU A 19 3.52 -7.20 -2.92
C LEU A 19 3.18 -6.87 -1.47
N VAL A 20 4.19 -6.72 -0.61
CA VAL A 20 3.97 -6.29 0.78
C VAL A 20 3.47 -4.85 0.83
N THR A 21 4.03 -3.98 -0.02
CA THR A 21 3.63 -2.57 -0.10
C THR A 21 2.25 -2.42 -0.75
N GLY A 22 1.93 -3.17 -1.81
CA GLY A 22 0.57 -3.13 -2.39
C GLY A 22 -0.48 -3.63 -1.41
N ALA A 23 -0.19 -4.69 -0.65
CA ALA A 23 -1.08 -5.13 0.41
C ALA A 23 -1.18 -4.15 1.60
N ALA A 24 -0.19 -3.26 1.77
CA ALA A 24 -0.22 -2.20 2.76
C ALA A 24 -0.96 -0.95 2.27
N ASP A 25 -1.04 -0.73 0.95
CA ASP A 25 -1.81 0.35 0.31
C ASP A 25 -3.34 0.15 0.51
N ASP A 26 -3.78 -1.11 0.66
CA ASP A 26 -5.17 -1.46 1.01
C ASP A 26 -5.48 -1.25 2.52
N ASP A 27 -5.19 -0.06 3.04
CA ASP A 27 -5.49 0.32 4.42
C ASP A 27 -7.02 0.55 4.64
N PRO A 28 -7.51 0.46 5.89
CA PRO A 28 -8.93 0.64 6.19
C PRO A 28 -9.49 1.98 5.70
N SER A 29 -8.70 3.05 5.74
CA SER A 29 -9.12 4.39 5.29
C SER A 29 -9.29 4.45 3.76
N GLY A 30 -8.41 3.82 2.99
CA GLY A 30 -8.49 3.68 1.54
C GLY A 30 -9.70 2.85 1.13
N ILE A 31 -9.90 1.70 1.76
CA ILE A 31 -11.08 0.84 1.55
C ILE A 31 -12.37 1.62 1.84
N ALA A 32 -12.42 2.37 2.94
CA ALA A 32 -13.59 3.19 3.27
C ALA A 32 -13.83 4.29 2.22
N THR A 33 -12.76 4.91 1.71
CA THR A 33 -12.82 5.95 0.67
C THR A 33 -13.36 5.38 -0.64
N TYR A 34 -12.82 4.26 -1.11
CA TYR A 34 -13.28 3.60 -2.35
C TYR A 34 -14.72 3.09 -2.21
N SER A 35 -15.09 2.57 -1.05
CA SER A 35 -16.46 2.10 -0.77
C SER A 35 -17.46 3.25 -0.79
N GLN A 36 -17.13 4.40 -0.20
CA GLN A 36 -17.95 5.61 -0.24
C GLN A 36 -18.06 6.17 -1.66
N ALA A 37 -16.96 6.18 -2.41
CA ALA A 37 -16.94 6.60 -3.80
C ALA A 37 -17.89 5.75 -4.66
N GLY A 38 -17.80 4.41 -4.54
CA GLY A 38 -18.68 3.48 -5.25
C GLY A 38 -20.14 3.57 -4.80
N ALA A 39 -20.40 3.74 -3.51
CA ALA A 39 -21.76 3.88 -2.99
C ALA A 39 -22.45 5.17 -3.46
N LYS A 40 -21.71 6.28 -3.55
CA LYS A 40 -22.26 7.60 -3.90
C LYS A 40 -22.33 7.85 -5.41
N PHE A 41 -21.32 7.40 -6.16
CA PHE A 41 -21.16 7.72 -7.58
C PHE A 41 -21.19 6.48 -8.50
N GLY A 42 -21.42 5.29 -7.95
CA GLY A 42 -21.41 4.06 -8.72
C GLY A 42 -20.05 3.85 -9.42
N TYR A 43 -20.10 3.58 -10.72
CA TYR A 43 -18.90 3.37 -11.55
C TYR A 43 -18.36 4.65 -12.20
N GLU A 44 -18.95 5.82 -11.94
CA GLU A 44 -18.56 7.07 -12.63
C GLU A 44 -17.13 7.53 -12.32
N LEU A 45 -16.56 7.08 -11.20
CA LEU A 45 -15.18 7.37 -10.81
C LEU A 45 -14.20 6.27 -11.28
N GLY A 46 -14.66 5.25 -12.01
CA GLY A 46 -13.82 4.13 -12.46
C GLY A 46 -12.63 4.55 -13.31
N TRP A 47 -12.77 5.63 -14.10
CA TRP A 47 -11.69 6.17 -14.93
C TRP A 47 -10.48 6.65 -14.12
N THR A 48 -10.67 6.98 -12.83
CA THR A 48 -9.56 7.41 -11.97
C THR A 48 -8.51 6.33 -11.82
N VAL A 49 -8.90 5.05 -11.79
CA VAL A 49 -8.00 3.88 -11.71
C VAL A 49 -7.01 3.83 -12.88
N VAL A 50 -7.45 4.24 -14.08
CA VAL A 50 -6.60 4.28 -15.28
C VAL A 50 -5.44 5.28 -15.11
N LEU A 51 -5.62 6.31 -14.28
CA LEU A 51 -4.59 7.29 -13.99
C LEU A 51 -3.82 6.96 -12.72
N THR A 52 -4.50 6.53 -11.65
CA THR A 52 -3.87 6.29 -10.35
C THR A 52 -2.98 5.06 -10.39
N TYR A 53 -3.38 3.98 -11.05
CA TYR A 53 -2.59 2.74 -11.13
C TYR A 53 -1.20 2.96 -11.77
N PRO A 54 -1.06 3.49 -13.00
CA PRO A 54 0.26 3.67 -13.59
C PRO A 54 1.11 4.69 -12.81
N LEU A 55 0.48 5.72 -12.23
CA LEU A 55 1.18 6.70 -11.42
C LEU A 55 1.73 6.09 -10.13
N MET A 56 0.91 5.31 -9.43
CA MET A 56 1.31 4.55 -8.24
C MET A 56 2.46 3.62 -8.58
N VAL A 57 2.31 2.76 -9.60
CA VAL A 57 3.36 1.83 -10.02
C VAL A 57 4.66 2.56 -10.37
N ALA A 58 4.59 3.66 -11.12
CA ALA A 58 5.78 4.43 -11.47
C ALA A 58 6.51 4.99 -10.25
N VAL A 59 5.77 5.59 -9.30
CA VAL A 59 6.35 6.15 -8.08
C VAL A 59 6.96 5.06 -7.21
N GLN A 60 6.32 3.89 -7.13
CA GLN A 60 6.81 2.75 -6.37
C GLN A 60 8.05 2.12 -6.99
N ILE A 61 8.12 1.98 -8.31
CA ILE A 61 9.31 1.53 -9.04
C ILE A 61 10.47 2.50 -8.79
N ILE A 62 10.22 3.81 -8.85
CA ILE A 62 11.25 4.83 -8.59
C ILE A 62 11.75 4.73 -7.15
N SER A 63 10.85 4.61 -6.18
CA SER A 63 11.19 4.52 -4.75
C SER A 63 11.99 3.25 -4.44
N ALA A 64 11.55 2.10 -4.97
CA ALA A 64 12.24 0.83 -4.87
C ALA A 64 13.63 0.87 -5.51
N SER A 65 13.71 1.41 -6.73
CA SER A 65 14.97 1.57 -7.46
C SER A 65 15.94 2.46 -6.69
N LEU A 66 15.47 3.56 -6.10
CA LEU A 66 16.31 4.43 -5.29
C LEU A 66 16.87 3.70 -4.08
N GLY A 67 16.03 2.98 -3.32
CA GLY A 67 16.46 2.16 -2.17
C GLY A 67 17.48 1.10 -2.58
N ARG A 68 17.19 0.33 -3.64
CA ARG A 68 18.07 -0.74 -4.13
C ARG A 68 19.40 -0.25 -4.70
N VAL A 69 19.38 0.88 -5.41
CA VAL A 69 20.58 1.47 -6.03
C VAL A 69 21.51 2.07 -4.99
N THR A 70 20.95 2.82 -4.05
CA THR A 70 21.72 3.60 -3.07
C THR A 70 22.06 2.79 -1.84
N GLY A 71 21.29 1.74 -1.53
CA GLY A 71 21.40 0.98 -0.29
C GLY A 71 20.99 1.81 0.93
N ARG A 72 20.19 2.86 0.72
CA ARG A 72 19.78 3.82 1.74
C ARG A 72 18.30 4.13 1.60
N GLY A 73 17.63 4.40 2.72
CA GLY A 73 16.23 4.80 2.73
C GLY A 73 16.03 6.16 2.05
N LEU A 74 14.78 6.52 1.76
CA LEU A 74 14.46 7.80 1.12
C LEU A 74 14.90 9.01 1.97
N ALA A 75 14.71 8.95 3.30
CA ALA A 75 15.14 10.01 4.22
C ALA A 75 16.66 10.24 4.22
N ASP A 76 17.44 9.15 4.19
CA ASP A 76 18.91 9.23 4.13
C ASP A 76 19.38 9.82 2.80
N ASN A 77 18.74 9.43 1.69
CA ASN A 77 19.02 10.02 0.38
C ASN A 77 18.70 11.52 0.35
N ILE A 78 17.60 11.96 0.98
CA ILE A 78 17.26 13.38 1.08
C ILE A 78 18.31 14.11 1.92
N ARG A 79 18.72 13.55 3.06
CA ARG A 79 19.73 14.13 3.96
C ARG A 79 21.07 14.39 3.26
N GLU A 80 21.47 13.53 2.33
CA GLU A 80 22.74 13.66 1.62
C GLU A 80 22.72 14.66 0.47
N ASN A 81 21.56 14.86 -0.17
CA ASN A 81 21.45 15.67 -1.38
C ASN A 81 20.78 17.03 -1.16
N PHE A 82 20.10 17.23 -0.02
CA PHE A 82 19.35 18.44 0.29
C PHE A 82 19.79 19.07 1.62
N PRO A 83 19.61 20.39 1.79
CA PRO A 83 19.92 21.05 3.05
C PRO A 83 18.95 20.59 4.16
N ALA A 84 19.43 20.58 5.41
CA ALA A 84 18.69 20.08 6.56
C ALA A 84 17.25 20.64 6.73
N PRO A 85 16.96 21.93 6.44
CA PRO A 85 15.59 22.46 6.53
C PRO A 85 14.59 21.72 5.63
N VAL A 86 15.01 21.28 4.44
CA VAL A 86 14.14 20.54 3.51
C VAL A 86 13.83 19.16 4.07
N LEU A 87 14.84 18.47 4.61
CA LEU A 87 14.65 17.18 5.27
C LEU A 87 13.64 17.29 6.42
N TYR A 88 13.83 18.25 7.33
CA TYR A 88 12.93 18.42 8.47
C TYR A 88 11.50 18.77 8.03
N ALA A 89 11.34 19.65 7.04
CA ALA A 89 10.02 20.00 6.51
C ALA A 89 9.28 18.78 5.94
N LEU A 90 9.96 17.95 5.14
CA LEU A 90 9.38 16.74 4.56
C LEU A 90 9.05 15.69 5.62
N VAL A 91 9.94 15.48 6.59
CA VAL A 91 9.71 14.52 7.69
C VAL A 91 8.55 14.95 8.57
N ILE A 92 8.44 16.25 8.90
CA ILE A 92 7.30 16.77 9.68
C ILE A 92 6.00 16.63 8.89
N MET A 93 6.00 16.96 7.60
CA MET A 93 4.81 16.79 6.75
C MET A 93 4.37 15.32 6.69
N LEU A 94 5.33 14.40 6.54
CA LEU A 94 5.06 12.97 6.56
C LEU A 94 4.50 12.51 7.92
N LEU A 95 5.08 12.98 9.02
CA LEU A 95 4.63 12.64 10.37
C LEU A 95 3.18 13.07 10.58
N VAL A 96 2.82 14.29 10.18
CA VAL A 96 1.45 14.81 10.28
C VAL A 96 0.51 14.00 9.40
N ALA A 97 0.86 13.76 8.14
CA ALA A 97 0.05 12.97 7.21
C ALA A 97 -0.21 11.55 7.74
N ASN A 98 0.83 10.86 8.22
CA ASN A 98 0.70 9.51 8.75
C ASN A 98 -0.12 9.47 10.05
N THR A 99 0.00 10.49 10.90
CA THR A 99 -0.81 10.58 12.12
C THR A 99 -2.30 10.68 11.76
N ILE A 100 -2.63 11.48 10.74
CA ILE A 100 -4.01 11.59 10.23
C ILE A 100 -4.45 10.27 9.61
N ASN A 101 -3.60 9.60 8.82
CA ASN A 101 -3.91 8.31 8.20
C ASN A 101 -4.28 7.24 9.24
N VAL A 102 -3.41 7.07 10.25
CA VAL A 102 -3.64 6.09 11.34
C VAL A 102 -4.93 6.43 12.10
N ALA A 103 -5.21 7.71 12.34
CA ALA A 103 -6.47 8.10 12.97
C ALA A 103 -7.70 7.73 12.10
N ALA A 104 -7.60 7.92 10.78
CA ALA A 104 -8.64 7.53 9.83
C ALA A 104 -8.82 6.01 9.78
N ASP A 105 -7.73 5.24 9.80
CA ASP A 105 -7.76 3.77 9.80
C ASP A 105 -8.48 3.22 11.02
N VAL A 106 -8.10 3.69 12.21
CA VAL A 106 -8.70 3.27 13.47
C VAL A 106 -10.19 3.65 13.53
N ALA A 107 -10.56 4.82 12.98
CA ALA A 107 -11.95 5.22 12.87
C ALA A 107 -12.74 4.31 11.90
N ALA A 108 -12.17 4.01 10.73
CA ALA A 108 -12.76 3.12 9.74
C ALA A 108 -12.96 1.70 10.31
N MET A 109 -11.98 1.15 11.02
CA MET A 109 -12.10 -0.14 11.71
C MET A 109 -13.27 -0.15 12.72
N GLY A 110 -13.41 0.93 13.50
CA GLY A 110 -14.52 1.08 14.44
C GLY A 110 -15.88 1.14 13.74
N GLN A 111 -15.98 1.84 12.61
CA GLN A 111 -17.20 1.88 11.78
C GLN A 111 -17.51 0.51 11.18
N SER A 112 -16.50 -0.21 10.67
CA SER A 112 -16.67 -1.56 10.14
C SER A 112 -17.21 -2.53 11.20
N LEU A 113 -16.72 -2.45 12.45
CA LEU A 113 -17.23 -3.29 13.54
C LEU A 113 -18.68 -2.91 13.91
N GLN A 114 -19.02 -1.62 13.89
CA GLN A 114 -20.39 -1.16 14.13
C GLN A 114 -21.36 -1.74 13.08
N LEU A 115 -20.95 -1.85 11.81
CA LEU A 115 -21.80 -2.43 10.78
C LEU A 115 -22.14 -3.92 11.04
N VAL A 116 -21.27 -4.65 11.75
CA VAL A 116 -21.45 -6.08 12.03
C VAL A 116 -22.20 -6.33 13.34
N VAL A 117 -21.82 -5.65 14.42
CA VAL A 117 -22.31 -5.94 15.79
C VAL A 117 -23.20 -4.81 16.34
N GLY A 118 -23.26 -3.66 15.67
CA GLY A 118 -23.87 -2.45 16.19
C GLY A 118 -23.05 -1.84 17.33
N GLY A 119 -23.59 -0.80 17.98
CA GLY A 119 -22.99 -0.20 19.18
C GLY A 119 -22.12 1.07 18.93
N PRO A 120 -21.34 1.48 19.93
CA PRO A 120 -20.65 2.77 19.95
C PRO A 120 -19.30 2.76 19.21
N VAL A 121 -19.25 3.41 18.04
CA VAL A 121 -18.05 3.52 17.17
C VAL A 121 -16.81 4.01 17.92
N HIS A 122 -16.95 5.05 18.74
CA HIS A 122 -15.81 5.66 19.42
C HIS A 122 -15.12 4.70 20.41
N LEU A 123 -15.90 3.84 21.09
CA LEU A 123 -15.32 2.84 21.98
C LEU A 123 -14.59 1.74 21.20
N TYR A 124 -15.12 1.35 20.05
CA TYR A 124 -14.45 0.39 19.16
C TYR A 124 -13.16 0.97 18.57
N ALA A 125 -13.18 2.22 18.12
CA ALA A 125 -11.98 2.91 17.62
C ALA A 125 -10.90 2.97 18.71
N VAL A 126 -11.24 3.40 19.93
CA VAL A 126 -10.28 3.40 21.05
C VAL A 126 -9.77 1.99 21.35
N GLY A 127 -10.66 0.99 21.36
CA GLY A 127 -10.30 -0.41 21.56
C GLY A 127 -9.31 -0.92 20.52
N PHE A 128 -9.58 -0.68 19.24
CA PHE A 128 -8.67 -1.04 18.15
C PHE A 128 -7.33 -0.31 18.26
N GLY A 129 -7.34 0.99 18.56
CA GLY A 129 -6.10 1.75 18.77
C GLY A 129 -5.23 1.15 19.89
N VAL A 130 -5.83 0.80 21.04
CA VAL A 130 -5.12 0.16 22.15
C VAL A 130 -4.60 -1.22 21.76
N VAL A 131 -5.40 -2.03 21.05
CA VAL A 131 -4.98 -3.35 20.59
C VAL A 131 -3.82 -3.26 19.59
N CYS A 132 -3.91 -2.36 18.60
CA CYS A 132 -2.83 -2.13 17.63
C CYS A 132 -1.54 -1.71 18.34
N LEU A 133 -1.61 -0.75 19.27
CA LEU A 133 -0.46 -0.32 20.07
C LEU A 133 0.13 -1.46 20.90
N ALA A 134 -0.72 -2.26 21.55
CA ALA A 134 -0.27 -3.42 22.31
C ALA A 134 0.41 -4.46 21.42
N LEU A 135 -0.14 -4.75 20.24
CA LEU A 135 0.46 -5.66 19.28
C LEU A 135 1.82 -5.15 18.80
N GLU A 136 1.97 -3.86 18.55
CA GLU A 136 3.24 -3.25 18.13
C GLU A 136 4.31 -3.33 19.23
N ILE A 137 3.94 -3.11 20.50
CA ILE A 137 4.88 -3.15 21.63
C ILE A 137 5.27 -4.59 22.01
N TYR A 138 4.30 -5.51 22.06
CA TYR A 138 4.49 -6.83 22.67
C TYR A 138 4.76 -7.95 21.67
N LEU A 139 4.42 -7.78 20.38
CA LEU A 139 4.55 -8.87 19.41
C LEU A 139 5.88 -8.78 18.64
N PRO A 140 6.70 -9.85 18.65
CA PRO A 140 7.93 -9.86 17.88
C PRO A 140 7.64 -9.78 16.38
N TYR A 141 8.35 -8.91 15.67
CA TYR A 141 8.16 -8.59 14.25
C TYR A 141 7.97 -9.83 13.36
N ARG A 142 8.77 -10.89 13.55
CA ARG A 142 8.67 -12.13 12.77
C ARG A 142 7.29 -12.82 12.87
N ARG A 143 6.65 -12.77 14.04
CA ARG A 143 5.29 -13.30 14.22
C ARG A 143 4.27 -12.35 13.63
N TYR A 144 4.44 -11.05 13.86
CA TYR A 144 3.57 -9.99 13.34
C TYR A 144 3.39 -10.06 11.82
N VAL A 145 4.51 -10.08 11.08
CA VAL A 145 4.51 -10.19 9.62
C VAL A 145 3.83 -11.47 9.12
N THR A 146 3.94 -12.57 9.88
CA THR A 146 3.26 -13.82 9.51
C THR A 146 1.74 -13.67 9.60
N TYR A 147 1.23 -13.03 10.66
CA TYR A 147 -0.21 -12.77 10.78
C TYR A 147 -0.73 -11.84 9.70
N LEU A 148 -0.03 -10.73 9.44
CA LEU A 148 -0.40 -9.79 8.39
C LEU A 148 -0.51 -10.47 7.02
N LYS A 149 0.46 -11.32 6.65
CA LYS A 149 0.42 -12.08 5.39
C LYS A 149 -0.77 -13.02 5.25
N TRP A 150 -1.31 -13.54 6.35
CA TRP A 150 -2.54 -14.34 6.31
C TRP A 150 -3.78 -13.44 6.24
N LEU A 151 -3.73 -12.28 6.91
CA LEU A 151 -4.82 -11.32 6.91
C LEU A 151 -5.05 -10.70 5.52
N THR A 152 -4.00 -10.52 4.71
CA THR A 152 -4.15 -10.05 3.31
C THR A 152 -4.99 -10.99 2.46
N LEU A 153 -5.08 -12.29 2.81
CA LEU A 153 -5.98 -13.21 2.10
C LEU A 153 -7.46 -12.83 2.26
N VAL A 154 -7.82 -12.06 3.29
CA VAL A 154 -9.18 -11.53 3.46
C VAL A 154 -9.55 -10.58 2.32
N LEU A 155 -8.58 -9.91 1.68
CA LEU A 155 -8.85 -9.05 0.53
C LEU A 155 -9.46 -9.81 -0.67
N PHE A 156 -9.20 -11.13 -0.79
CA PHE A 156 -9.88 -11.96 -1.78
C PHE A 156 -11.40 -12.07 -1.56
N ALA A 157 -11.91 -11.70 -0.38
CA ALA A 157 -13.35 -11.57 -0.17
C ALA A 157 -13.97 -10.53 -1.12
N TYR A 158 -13.25 -9.46 -1.50
CA TYR A 158 -13.74 -8.50 -2.49
C TYR A 158 -13.91 -9.12 -3.87
N VAL A 159 -13.01 -10.03 -4.27
CA VAL A 159 -13.15 -10.79 -5.52
C VAL A 159 -14.39 -11.69 -5.44
N ALA A 160 -14.60 -12.37 -4.31
CA ALA A 160 -15.79 -13.19 -4.10
C ALA A 160 -17.08 -12.34 -4.16
N VAL A 161 -17.09 -11.15 -3.55
CA VAL A 161 -18.21 -10.20 -3.63
C VAL A 161 -18.44 -9.73 -5.06
N ALA A 162 -17.39 -9.39 -5.82
CA ALA A 162 -17.53 -8.99 -7.22
C ALA A 162 -18.11 -10.09 -8.11
N LEU A 163 -17.82 -11.36 -7.81
CA LEU A 163 -18.37 -12.52 -8.53
C LEU A 163 -19.79 -12.87 -8.09
N ALA A 164 -20.13 -12.67 -6.81
CA ALA A 164 -21.43 -12.99 -6.25
C ALA A 164 -22.46 -11.86 -6.45
N ALA A 165 -22.01 -10.62 -6.49
CA ALA A 165 -22.85 -9.47 -6.80
C ALA A 165 -23.20 -9.49 -8.29
N ASN A 166 -24.44 -9.13 -8.63
CA ASN A 166 -24.88 -8.95 -10.01
C ASN A 166 -24.26 -7.66 -10.59
N VAL A 167 -22.95 -7.70 -10.86
CA VAL A 167 -22.18 -6.58 -11.40
C VAL A 167 -22.47 -6.43 -12.89
N SER A 168 -22.92 -5.24 -13.29
CA SER A 168 -23.05 -4.87 -14.69
C SER A 168 -21.67 -4.53 -15.27
N TRP A 169 -20.97 -5.53 -15.78
CA TRP A 169 -19.64 -5.36 -16.37
C TRP A 169 -19.58 -4.31 -17.50
N SER A 170 -20.68 -4.14 -18.24
CA SER A 170 -20.80 -3.08 -19.25
C SER A 170 -20.75 -1.67 -18.64
N ALA A 171 -21.34 -1.47 -17.46
CA ALA A 171 -21.32 -0.20 -16.73
C ALA A 171 -19.96 0.05 -16.06
N VAL A 172 -19.28 -1.01 -15.61
CA VAL A 172 -17.90 -0.92 -15.10
C VAL A 172 -16.97 -0.46 -16.22
N LEU A 173 -17.01 -1.12 -17.38
CA LEU A 173 -16.20 -0.77 -18.54
C LEU A 173 -16.47 0.65 -19.04
N SER A 174 -17.74 1.06 -19.10
CA SER A 174 -18.09 2.43 -19.52
C SER A 174 -17.61 3.48 -18.52
N GLY A 175 -17.69 3.19 -17.21
CA GLY A 175 -17.18 4.06 -16.15
C GLY A 175 -15.65 4.21 -16.13
N ILE A 176 -14.92 3.18 -16.58
CA ILE A 176 -13.46 3.19 -16.72
C ILE A 176 -13.03 3.96 -17.97
N VAL A 177 -13.67 3.72 -19.11
CA VAL A 177 -13.23 4.25 -20.41
C VAL A 177 -13.72 5.68 -20.66
N TRP A 178 -14.90 6.03 -20.16
CA TRP A 178 -15.54 7.32 -20.46
C TRP A 178 -15.54 8.23 -19.22
N PRO A 179 -14.49 9.05 -19.02
CA PRO A 179 -14.44 9.96 -17.89
C PRO A 179 -15.59 10.98 -18.01
N ARG A 180 -16.47 10.98 -17.01
CA ARG A 180 -17.47 12.04 -16.87
C ARG A 180 -16.81 13.22 -16.18
N VAL A 181 -17.00 14.41 -16.75
CA VAL A 181 -16.47 15.66 -16.17
C VAL A 181 -17.07 15.83 -14.78
N PRO A 182 -16.26 16.11 -13.74
CA PRO A 182 -16.80 16.31 -12.40
C PRO A 182 -17.62 17.60 -12.35
N LEU A 183 -18.93 17.45 -12.19
CA LEU A 183 -19.88 18.57 -12.19
C LEU A 183 -20.15 19.13 -10.78
N SER A 184 -19.64 18.49 -9.72
CA SER A 184 -19.93 18.87 -8.33
C SER A 184 -18.67 18.93 -7.45
N SER A 185 -18.70 19.80 -6.43
CA SER A 185 -17.67 19.90 -5.39
C SER A 185 -17.47 18.58 -4.65
N ASP A 186 -18.54 17.83 -4.45
CA ASP A 186 -18.52 16.53 -3.78
C ASP A 186 -17.74 15.50 -4.59
N MET A 187 -17.94 15.47 -5.91
CA MET A 187 -17.22 14.55 -6.79
C MET A 187 -15.73 14.88 -6.83
N LEU A 188 -15.38 16.17 -6.90
CA LEU A 188 -13.99 16.63 -6.83
C LEU A 188 -13.33 16.24 -5.50
N THR A 189 -14.05 16.38 -4.39
CA THR A 189 -13.53 16.01 -3.06
C THR A 189 -13.22 14.52 -2.98
N VAL A 190 -14.10 13.68 -3.52
CA VAL A 190 -13.87 12.22 -3.55
C VAL A 190 -12.75 11.85 -4.53
N ILE A 191 -12.62 12.53 -5.68
CA ILE A 191 -11.48 12.31 -6.58
C ILE A 191 -10.17 12.65 -5.86
N VAL A 192 -10.09 13.79 -5.16
CA VAL A 192 -8.90 14.14 -4.37
C VAL A 192 -8.62 13.11 -3.29
N ALA A 193 -9.66 12.60 -2.61
CA ALA A 193 -9.52 11.55 -1.61
C ALA A 193 -8.98 10.24 -2.22
N VAL A 194 -9.51 9.81 -3.36
CA VAL A 194 -9.04 8.62 -4.11
C VAL A 194 -7.57 8.78 -4.48
N PHE A 195 -7.18 9.90 -5.09
CA PHE A 195 -5.78 10.13 -5.46
C PHE A 195 -4.86 10.22 -4.25
N GLY A 196 -5.33 10.86 -3.18
CA GLY A 196 -4.56 11.03 -1.94
C GLY A 196 -4.28 9.71 -1.24
N THR A 197 -5.27 8.81 -1.18
CA THR A 197 -5.12 7.51 -0.51
C THR A 197 -4.28 6.53 -1.33
N THR A 198 -4.38 6.54 -2.68
CA THR A 198 -3.61 5.63 -3.56
C THR A 198 -2.11 5.98 -3.66
N ILE A 199 -1.75 7.25 -3.45
CA ILE A 199 -0.36 7.73 -3.64
C ILE A 199 0.16 8.28 -2.31
N SER A 200 -0.02 7.46 -1.26
CA SER A 200 0.29 7.84 0.11
C SER A 200 1.80 8.00 0.33
N PRO A 201 2.29 9.17 0.79
CA PRO A 201 3.72 9.46 0.88
C PRO A 201 4.54 8.45 1.69
N TYR A 202 3.94 7.84 2.73
CA TYR A 202 4.64 6.85 3.56
C TYR A 202 5.05 5.61 2.79
N LEU A 203 4.29 5.23 1.76
CA LEU A 203 4.61 4.06 0.95
C LEU A 203 5.91 4.26 0.17
N PHE A 204 6.29 5.49 -0.16
CA PHE A 204 7.57 5.76 -0.85
C PHE A 204 8.75 5.51 0.07
N PHE A 205 8.62 5.95 1.33
CA PHE A 205 9.63 5.70 2.37
C PHE A 205 9.69 4.21 2.70
N TRP A 206 8.52 3.58 2.83
CA TRP A 206 8.39 2.15 3.13
C TRP A 206 8.98 1.27 2.03
N GLN A 207 8.61 1.50 0.77
CA GLN A 207 9.12 0.75 -0.37
C GLN A 207 10.64 0.88 -0.52
N ALA A 208 11.17 2.09 -0.37
CA ALA A 208 12.62 2.31 -0.39
C ALA A 208 13.32 1.60 0.79
N ALA A 209 12.73 1.63 1.98
CA ALA A 209 13.29 0.98 3.16
C ALA A 209 13.29 -0.55 3.06
N LEU A 210 12.21 -1.16 2.54
CA LEU A 210 12.13 -2.61 2.34
C LEU A 210 13.21 -3.12 1.37
N GLU A 211 13.52 -2.38 0.31
CA GLU A 211 14.62 -2.74 -0.60
C GLU A 211 15.99 -2.66 0.07
N VAL A 212 16.17 -1.76 1.04
CA VAL A 212 17.39 -1.68 1.85
C VAL A 212 17.48 -2.85 2.83
N GLU A 213 16.39 -3.15 3.54
CA GLU A 213 16.32 -4.32 4.44
C GLU A 213 16.63 -5.63 3.69
N GLU A 214 16.14 -5.78 2.45
CA GLU A 214 16.43 -6.94 1.62
C GLU A 214 17.93 -7.05 1.27
N VAL A 215 18.61 -5.92 1.06
CA VAL A 215 20.06 -5.86 0.84
C VAL A 215 20.80 -6.26 2.13
N GLU A 216 20.39 -5.74 3.28
CA GLU A 216 21.01 -6.06 4.57
C GLU A 216 20.78 -7.51 5.00
N ALA A 217 19.60 -8.07 4.68
CA ALA A 217 19.23 -9.44 5.04
C ALA A 217 19.94 -10.51 4.19
N ASN A 218 20.45 -10.15 3.01
CA ASN A 218 21.11 -11.09 2.09
C ASN A 218 22.60 -10.76 1.95
N PRO A 219 23.51 -11.60 2.49
CA PRO A 219 24.96 -11.37 2.42
C PRO A 219 25.55 -11.26 1.01
N LYS A 220 24.81 -11.68 -0.02
CA LYS A 220 25.22 -11.61 -1.43
C LYS A 220 24.64 -10.40 -2.16
N ALA A 221 23.70 -9.69 -1.55
CA ALA A 221 23.11 -8.48 -2.10
C ALA A 221 23.97 -7.28 -1.68
N HIS A 222 24.27 -6.41 -2.64
CA HIS A 222 24.93 -5.13 -2.38
C HIS A 222 24.16 -4.03 -3.08
N ALA A 223 24.27 -2.80 -2.60
CA ALA A 223 23.74 -1.62 -3.30
C ALA A 223 24.23 -1.62 -4.75
N LEU A 224 23.36 -1.28 -5.72
CA LEU A 224 23.76 -1.37 -7.14
C LEU A 224 24.90 -0.42 -7.51
N LYS A 225 25.08 0.68 -6.75
CA LYS A 225 26.29 1.52 -6.85
C LYS A 225 27.59 0.76 -6.54
N GLN A 226 27.55 -0.23 -5.65
CA GLN A 226 28.70 -1.04 -5.24
C GLN A 226 28.86 -2.30 -6.10
N SER A 227 27.77 -2.84 -6.65
CA SER A 227 27.78 -4.02 -7.52
C SER A 227 26.90 -3.85 -8.75
N PRO A 228 27.34 -3.09 -9.77
CA PRO A 228 26.56 -2.79 -10.97
C PRO A 228 26.15 -4.03 -11.78
N SER A 229 26.90 -5.13 -11.66
CA SER A 229 26.60 -6.41 -12.32
C SER A 229 25.25 -7.00 -11.88
N GLN A 230 24.75 -6.66 -10.69
CA GLN A 230 23.44 -7.12 -10.21
C GLN A 230 22.28 -6.33 -10.85
N ALA A 231 22.53 -5.13 -11.39
CA ALA A 231 21.49 -4.17 -11.77
C ALA A 231 20.45 -4.71 -12.76
N PRO A 232 20.81 -5.38 -13.88
CA PRO A 232 19.82 -5.86 -14.85
C PRO A 232 18.84 -6.87 -14.24
N SER A 233 19.32 -7.73 -13.33
CA SER A 233 18.48 -8.74 -12.68
C SER A 233 17.57 -8.14 -11.60
N GLN A 234 18.08 -7.15 -10.85
CA GLN A 234 17.37 -6.59 -9.70
C GLN A 234 16.34 -5.54 -10.14
N LEU A 235 16.66 -4.70 -11.13
CA LEU A 235 15.69 -3.74 -11.66
C LEU A 235 14.52 -4.46 -12.33
N ARG A 236 14.79 -5.52 -13.11
CA ARG A 236 13.72 -6.36 -13.68
C ARG A 236 12.88 -7.06 -12.60
N ARG A 237 13.49 -7.47 -11.48
CA ARG A 237 12.74 -8.00 -10.33
C ARG A 237 11.82 -6.92 -9.76
N ILE A 238 12.34 -5.72 -9.50
CA ILE A 238 11.57 -4.59 -8.96
C ILE A 238 10.39 -4.27 -9.86
N ASP A 239 10.61 -4.18 -11.18
CA ASP A 239 9.52 -3.92 -12.13
C ASP A 239 8.43 -4.97 -11.99
N ILE A 240 8.78 -6.27 -12.13
CA ILE A 240 7.79 -7.35 -12.08
C ILE A 240 7.09 -7.41 -10.72
N ASP A 241 7.83 -7.27 -9.62
CA ASP A 241 7.28 -7.32 -8.26
C ASP A 241 6.34 -6.14 -8.00
N THR A 242 6.65 -4.95 -8.52
CA THR A 242 5.79 -3.78 -8.35
C THR A 242 4.57 -3.84 -9.25
N TYR A 243 4.69 -4.27 -10.52
CA TYR A 243 3.54 -4.44 -11.43
C TYR A 243 2.58 -5.56 -11.02
N VAL A 244 3.05 -6.55 -10.25
CA VAL A 244 2.22 -7.67 -9.77
C VAL A 244 1.71 -7.41 -8.36
N GLY A 245 2.47 -6.67 -7.56
CA GLY A 245 2.14 -6.37 -6.17
C GLY A 245 1.14 -5.26 -5.98
N MET A 246 1.14 -4.27 -6.88
CA MET A 246 0.19 -3.17 -6.97
C MET A 246 -0.99 -3.54 -7.86
#